data_AF-A0A2D5EWG0-F1
#
_entry.id   AF-A0A2D5EWG0-F1
#
_cell.length_a   1.000
_cell.length_b   1.000
_cell.length_c   1.000
_cell.angle_alpha   90.00
_cell.angle_beta   90.00
_cell.angle_gamma   90.00
#
_symmetry.space_group_name_H-M   'P 1'
#
loop_
_entity.id
_entity.type
_entity.pdbx_description
1 polymer ?
#
loop_
_entity_poly.entity_id
_entity_poly.type
_entity_poly.pdbx_seq_one_letter_code
_entity_poly.pdbx_strand_id
1 'polypeptide(L)'
;ELCWAAEDAAKGEVLRREKVLIETLIGGELREVEAAQAAEPHAHFENAAVFALPGVRAVVPNVIDPAKERERLERELKKLDKELGKLEKKLANPKFVEKAPAEVVEKSRQDATELKEKKAQLEAARARL
;
A
#
# COMPACT_ATOMS: atom_id res chain seq x y z
N GLU A 1 13.97 0.56 -15.65
CA GLU A 1 14.80 -0.23 -14.73
C GLU A 1 13.87 -1.00 -13.80
N LEU A 2 14.21 -2.25 -13.48
CA LEU A 2 13.54 -3.10 -12.49
C LEU A 2 14.60 -3.49 -11.46
N CYS A 3 14.46 -2.98 -10.24
CA CYS A 3 15.33 -3.30 -9.12
C CYS A 3 14.76 -4.50 -8.36
N TRP A 4 15.60 -5.40 -7.86
CA TRP A 4 15.15 -6.53 -7.06
C TRP A 4 16.14 -6.91 -5.96
N ALA A 5 15.60 -7.48 -4.89
CA ALA A 5 16.36 -8.18 -3.86
C ALA A 5 15.66 -9.50 -3.55
N ALA A 6 16.42 -10.57 -3.33
CA ALA A 6 15.90 -11.87 -2.95
C ALA A 6 16.44 -12.28 -1.58
N GLU A 7 15.54 -12.70 -0.70
CA GLU A 7 15.89 -13.37 0.56
C GLU A 7 16.18 -14.87 0.32
N ASP A 8 15.62 -15.42 -0.74
CA ASP A 8 15.76 -16.80 -1.17
C ASP A 8 16.84 -16.91 -2.26
N ALA A 9 17.95 -17.59 -1.93
CA ALA A 9 19.09 -17.73 -2.84
C ALA A 9 18.74 -18.44 -4.15
N ALA A 10 17.84 -19.43 -4.12
CA ALA A 10 17.43 -20.15 -5.32
C ALA A 10 16.63 -19.25 -6.26
N LYS A 11 15.78 -18.37 -5.71
CA LYS A 11 15.04 -17.38 -6.51
C LYS A 11 15.96 -16.30 -7.06
N GLY A 12 16.94 -15.85 -6.28
CA GLY A 12 17.97 -14.93 -6.78
C GLY A 12 18.76 -15.51 -7.94
N GLU A 13 19.10 -16.81 -7.89
CA GLU A 13 19.77 -17.49 -9.00
C GLU A 13 18.90 -17.55 -10.27
N VAL A 14 17.60 -17.80 -10.14
CA VAL A 14 16.67 -17.75 -11.28
C VAL A 14 16.66 -16.35 -11.90
N LEU A 15 16.56 -15.29 -11.11
CA LEU A 15 16.55 -13.90 -11.62
C LEU A 15 17.87 -13.53 -12.31
N ARG A 16 19.02 -13.99 -11.79
CA ARG A 16 20.32 -13.80 -12.45
C ARG A 16 20.43 -14.59 -13.76
N ARG A 17 19.95 -15.84 -13.78
CA ARG A 17 19.97 -16.69 -14.97
C ARG A 17 19.08 -16.15 -16.07
N GLU A 18 17.87 -15.73 -15.72
CA GLU A 18 16.86 -15.23 -16.67
C GLU A 18 17.01 -13.72 -16.97
N LYS A 19 18.11 -13.09 -16.50
CA LYS A 19 18.32 -11.63 -16.61
C LYS A 19 18.02 -11.10 -18.02
N VAL A 20 18.64 -11.69 -19.03
CA VAL A 20 18.51 -11.23 -20.43
C VAL A 20 17.06 -11.31 -20.93
N LEU A 21 16.33 -12.37 -20.57
CA LEU A 21 14.93 -12.53 -20.93
C LEU A 21 14.06 -11.45 -20.25
N ILE A 22 14.28 -11.23 -18.96
CA ILE A 22 13.54 -10.22 -18.19
C ILE A 22 13.81 -8.83 -18.76
N GLU A 23 15.07 -8.49 -19.03
CA GLU A 23 15.46 -7.20 -19.64
C GLU A 23 14.80 -6.98 -21.01
N THR A 24 14.70 -8.05 -21.81
CA THR A 24 14.01 -8.02 -23.10
C THR A 24 12.50 -7.76 -22.93
N LEU A 25 11.85 -8.42 -21.96
CA LEU A 25 10.41 -8.27 -21.73
C LEU A 25 10.04 -6.90 -21.15
N ILE A 26 10.87 -6.35 -20.26
CA ILE A 26 10.62 -5.04 -19.66
C ILE A 26 11.11 -3.89 -20.54
N GLY A 27 11.93 -4.17 -21.57
CA GLY A 27 12.56 -3.14 -22.40
C GLY A 27 13.50 -2.24 -21.61
N GLY A 28 14.26 -2.80 -20.67
CA GLY A 28 15.08 -2.03 -19.72
C GLY A 28 16.00 -2.91 -18.88
N GLU A 29 16.70 -2.31 -17.92
CA GLU A 29 17.71 -3.00 -17.10
C GLU A 29 17.11 -3.70 -15.88
N LEU A 30 17.59 -4.92 -15.60
CA LEU A 30 17.33 -5.65 -14.37
C LEU A 30 18.52 -5.51 -13.43
N ARG A 31 18.29 -4.92 -12.26
CA ARG A 31 19.33 -4.59 -11.29
C ARG A 31 19.09 -5.25 -9.94
N GLU A 32 20.09 -5.96 -9.43
CA GLU A 32 20.09 -6.46 -8.05
C GLU A 32 20.48 -5.30 -7.11
N VAL A 33 19.72 -5.13 -6.02
CA VAL A 33 19.94 -4.08 -5.00
C VAL A 33 20.05 -4.72 -3.62
N GLU A 34 20.59 -3.96 -2.66
CA GLU A 34 20.66 -4.42 -1.27
C GLU A 34 19.25 -4.68 -0.71
N ALA A 35 19.11 -5.73 0.10
CA ALA A 35 17.82 -6.07 0.72
C ALA A 35 17.22 -4.89 1.52
N ALA A 36 18.07 -4.10 2.19
CA ALA A 36 17.66 -2.90 2.91
C ALA A 36 17.05 -1.85 1.97
N GLN A 37 17.61 -1.67 0.77
CA GLN A 37 17.08 -0.72 -0.21
C GLN A 37 15.69 -1.13 -0.71
N ALA A 38 15.49 -2.42 -0.95
CA ALA A 38 14.18 -2.95 -1.31
C ALA A 38 13.19 -2.91 -0.13
N ALA A 39 13.65 -3.10 1.11
CA ALA A 39 12.82 -3.05 2.32
C ALA A 39 12.30 -1.63 2.61
N GLU A 40 13.11 -0.62 2.34
CA GLU A 40 12.79 0.81 2.53
C GLU A 40 12.76 1.59 1.20
N PRO A 41 11.88 1.22 0.25
CA PRO A 41 11.98 1.69 -1.12
C PRO A 41 11.75 3.21 -1.25
N HIS A 42 11.00 3.79 -0.33
CA HIS A 42 10.73 5.23 -0.29
C HIS A 42 11.98 6.08 0.07
N ALA A 43 12.98 5.50 0.73
CA ALA A 43 14.24 6.19 1.06
C ALA A 43 15.27 6.11 -0.07
N HIS A 44 15.07 5.18 -1.03
CA HIS A 44 16.07 4.81 -2.03
C HIS A 44 15.61 4.94 -3.47
N PHE A 45 14.30 5.07 -3.74
CA PHE A 45 13.74 5.16 -5.08
C PHE A 45 12.63 6.20 -5.15
N GLU A 46 12.67 7.02 -6.21
CA GLU A 46 11.62 8.00 -6.50
C GLU A 46 10.45 7.36 -7.25
N ASN A 47 9.23 7.73 -6.85
CA ASN A 47 7.99 7.40 -7.57
C ASN A 47 7.88 5.91 -7.96
N ALA A 48 8.25 5.04 -7.02
CA ALA A 48 8.48 3.64 -7.30
C ALA A 48 7.28 2.74 -6.96
N ALA A 49 6.91 1.85 -7.89
CA ALA A 49 5.99 0.75 -7.61
C ALA A 49 6.75 -0.40 -6.94
N VAL A 50 6.17 -0.96 -5.87
CA VAL A 50 6.78 -2.04 -5.07
C VAL A 50 5.95 -3.30 -5.18
N PHE A 51 6.61 -4.41 -5.47
CA PHE A 51 6.02 -5.74 -5.58
C PHE A 51 6.65 -6.67 -4.54
N ALA A 52 5.86 -7.09 -3.56
CA ALA A 52 6.26 -8.09 -2.58
C ALA A 52 5.83 -9.48 -3.06
N LEU A 53 6.79 -10.26 -3.57
CA LEU A 53 6.60 -11.64 -3.98
C LEU A 53 7.17 -12.56 -2.88
N PRO A 54 6.74 -13.83 -2.79
CA PRO A 54 7.34 -14.76 -1.83
C PRO A 54 8.86 -14.88 -2.06
N GLY A 55 9.67 -14.43 -1.10
CA GLY A 55 11.15 -14.50 -1.14
C GLY A 55 11.84 -13.54 -2.10
N VAL A 56 11.11 -12.65 -2.78
CA VAL A 56 11.65 -11.63 -3.68
C VAL A 56 10.88 -10.34 -3.49
N ARG A 57 11.59 -9.22 -3.38
CA ARG A 57 10.99 -7.91 -3.49
C ARG A 57 11.51 -7.21 -4.73
N ALA A 58 10.60 -6.72 -5.55
CA ALA A 58 10.91 -5.97 -6.76
C ALA A 58 10.40 -4.52 -6.64
N VAL A 59 11.16 -3.59 -7.21
CA VAL A 59 10.90 -2.15 -7.17
C VAL A 59 11.10 -1.60 -8.57
N VAL A 60 10.09 -0.92 -9.10
CA VAL A 60 10.16 -0.25 -10.39
C VAL A 60 10.10 1.25 -10.13
N PRO A 61 11.23 1.98 -10.21
CA PRO A 61 11.26 3.44 -10.00
C PRO A 61 10.57 4.20 -11.14
N ASN A 62 10.14 5.43 -10.86
CA ASN A 62 9.66 6.39 -11.86
C ASN A 62 8.44 5.95 -12.71
N VAL A 63 7.60 5.06 -12.19
CA VAL A 63 6.36 4.61 -12.88
C VAL A 63 5.09 5.16 -12.24
N ILE A 64 5.20 5.71 -11.03
CA ILE A 64 4.09 6.38 -10.36
C ILE A 64 4.07 7.84 -10.81
N ASP A 65 2.91 8.31 -11.28
CA ASP A 65 2.65 9.74 -11.45
C ASP A 65 2.17 10.30 -10.10
N PRO A 66 2.98 11.11 -9.38
CA PRO A 66 2.64 11.58 -8.05
C PRO A 66 1.42 12.50 -8.03
N ALA A 67 1.16 13.24 -9.11
CA ALA A 67 -0.03 14.09 -9.20
C ALA A 67 -1.30 13.24 -9.31
N LYS A 68 -1.27 12.25 -10.20
CA LYS A 68 -2.37 11.29 -10.39
C LYS A 68 -2.59 10.44 -9.14
N GLU A 69 -1.52 10.01 -8.49
CA GLU A 69 -1.58 9.20 -7.28
C GLU A 69 -2.11 10.00 -6.08
N ARG A 70 -1.68 11.26 -5.92
CA ARG A 70 -2.26 12.17 -4.93
C ARG A 70 -3.76 12.36 -5.16
N GLU A 71 -4.19 12.53 -6.41
CA GLU A 71 -5.61 12.65 -6.73
C GLU A 71 -6.39 11.36 -6.39
N ARG A 72 -5.83 10.18 -6.70
CA ARG A 72 -6.42 8.88 -6.34
C ARG A 72 -6.58 8.75 -4.82
N LEU A 73 -5.52 9.05 -4.06
CA LEU A 73 -5.52 8.99 -2.60
C LEU A 73 -6.52 9.99 -2.00
N GLU A 74 -6.61 11.21 -2.51
CA GLU A 74 -7.59 12.19 -2.05
C GLU A 74 -9.04 11.72 -2.29
N ARG A 75 -9.30 11.07 -3.43
CA ARG A 75 -10.61 10.50 -3.72
C ARG A 75 -10.96 9.35 -2.76
N GLU A 76 -10.00 8.49 -2.43
CA GLU A 76 -10.19 7.41 -1.46
C GLU A 76 -10.38 7.94 -0.02
N LEU A 77 -9.57 8.90 0.41
CA LEU A 77 -9.72 9.57 1.70
C LEU A 77 -11.10 10.22 1.83
N LYS A 78 -11.59 10.92 0.81
CA LYS A 78 -12.94 11.50 0.80
C LYS A 78 -14.05 10.46 0.90
N LYS A 79 -13.85 9.24 0.39
CA LYS A 79 -14.82 8.14 0.55
C LYS A 79 -14.81 7.62 1.99
N LEU A 80 -13.62 7.34 2.52
CA LEU A 80 -13.44 6.90 3.92
C LEU A 80 -14.01 7.92 4.91
N ASP A 81 -13.78 9.23 4.69
CA ASP A 81 -14.33 10.30 5.53
C ASP A 81 -15.86 10.29 5.57
N LYS A 82 -16.51 10.03 4.43
CA LYS A 82 -17.97 9.95 4.35
C LYS A 82 -18.50 8.70 5.06
N GLU A 83 -17.84 7.57 4.91
CA GLU A 83 -18.22 6.32 5.56
C GLU A 83 -18.02 6.39 7.07
N LEU A 84 -16.85 6.85 7.51
CA LEU A 84 -16.52 7.06 8.90
C LEU A 84 -17.48 8.07 9.55
N GLY A 85 -17.73 9.21 8.89
CA GLY A 85 -18.66 10.22 9.40
C GLY A 85 -20.10 9.70 9.54
N LYS A 86 -20.54 8.74 8.72
CA LYS A 86 -21.85 8.09 8.90
C LYS A 86 -21.86 7.17 10.12
N LEU A 87 -20.80 6.38 10.31
CA LEU A 87 -20.67 5.48 11.46
C LEU A 87 -20.53 6.25 12.77
N GLU A 88 -19.70 7.29 12.81
CA GLU A 88 -19.51 8.13 13.99
C GLU A 88 -20.81 8.84 14.37
N LYS A 89 -21.58 9.37 13.41
CA LYS A 89 -22.91 9.94 13.69
C LYS A 89 -23.89 8.91 14.24
N LYS A 90 -23.84 7.68 13.72
CA LYS A 90 -24.69 6.58 14.18
C LYS A 90 -24.34 6.17 15.61
N LEU A 91 -23.05 6.06 15.92
CA LEU A 91 -22.53 5.73 17.25
C LEU A 91 -22.69 6.87 18.27
N ALA A 92 -22.68 8.13 17.83
CA ALA A 92 -22.93 9.29 18.68
C ALA A 92 -24.41 9.47 19.05
N ASN A 93 -25.33 8.80 18.35
CA ASN A 93 -26.76 8.88 18.64
C ASN A 93 -27.10 7.97 19.84
N PRO A 94 -27.48 8.53 21.01
CA PRO A 94 -27.77 7.73 22.21
C PRO A 94 -28.90 6.73 21.97
N LYS A 95 -29.91 7.10 21.16
CA LYS A 95 -31.03 6.21 20.81
C LYS A 95 -30.57 4.97 20.05
N PHE A 96 -29.49 5.05 19.29
CA PHE A 96 -28.93 3.89 18.60
C PHE A 96 -28.15 3.01 19.56
N VAL A 97 -27.31 3.61 20.41
CA VAL A 97 -26.50 2.88 21.39
C VAL A 97 -27.38 2.16 22.43
N GLU A 98 -28.49 2.78 22.84
CA GLU A 98 -29.38 2.23 23.86
C GLU A 98 -30.40 1.22 23.30
N LYS A 99 -30.84 1.38 22.04
CA LYS A 99 -31.90 0.52 21.46
C LYS A 99 -31.40 -0.57 20.52
N ALA A 100 -30.22 -0.42 19.95
CA ALA A 100 -29.67 -1.44 19.06
C ALA A 100 -29.09 -2.60 19.89
N PRO A 101 -29.10 -3.84 19.35
CA PRO A 101 -28.42 -4.96 19.99
C PRO A 101 -26.94 -4.66 20.22
N ALA A 102 -26.40 -5.10 21.37
CA ALA A 102 -25.02 -4.86 21.75
C ALA A 102 -24.02 -5.30 20.66
N GLU A 103 -24.26 -6.44 20.02
CA GLU A 103 -23.44 -6.94 18.90
C GLU A 103 -23.38 -5.96 17.71
N VAL A 104 -24.49 -5.29 17.40
CA VAL A 104 -24.56 -4.32 16.29
C VAL A 104 -23.80 -3.04 16.63
N VAL A 105 -23.84 -2.61 17.89
CA VAL A 105 -23.09 -1.44 18.37
C VAL A 105 -21.60 -1.74 18.41
N GLU A 106 -21.20 -2.89 18.95
CA GLU A 106 -19.81 -3.37 18.95
C GLU A 106 -19.25 -3.48 17.54
N LYS A 107 -19.96 -4.14 16.63
CA LYS A 107 -19.54 -4.24 15.23
C LYS A 107 -19.38 -2.86 14.57
N SER A 108 -20.33 -1.95 14.80
CA SER A 108 -20.23 -0.59 14.27
C SER A 108 -19.01 0.18 14.82
N ARG A 109 -18.60 -0.08 16.07
CA ARG A 109 -17.38 0.48 16.67
C ARG A 109 -16.13 -0.12 16.05
N GLN A 110 -16.10 -1.44 15.86
CA GLN A 110 -14.99 -2.14 15.20
C GLN A 110 -14.81 -1.63 13.76
N ASP A 111 -15.90 -1.57 12.99
CA ASP A 111 -15.90 -1.03 11.63
C ASP A 111 -15.36 0.41 11.59
N ALA A 112 -15.75 1.26 12.55
CA ALA A 112 -15.24 2.62 12.65
C ALA A 112 -13.73 2.67 12.97
N THR A 113 -13.24 1.79 13.83
CA THR A 113 -11.80 1.67 14.14
C THR A 113 -11.00 1.21 12.92
N GLU A 114 -11.44 0.17 12.22
CA GLU A 114 -10.77 -0.30 11.00
C GLU A 114 -10.72 0.78 9.91
N LEU A 115 -11.80 1.54 9.74
CA LEU A 115 -11.82 2.65 8.79
C LEU A 115 -10.88 3.79 9.20
N LYS A 116 -10.72 4.06 10.50
CA LYS A 116 -9.73 5.04 11.01
C LYS A 116 -8.30 4.59 10.72
N GLU A 117 -8.00 3.32 10.95
CA GLU A 117 -6.68 2.76 10.66
C GLU A 117 -6.35 2.82 9.17
N LYS A 118 -7.29 2.39 8.32
CA LYS A 118 -7.15 2.49 6.86
C LYS A 118 -6.96 3.94 6.41
N LYS A 119 -7.73 4.87 6.97
CA LYS A 119 -7.58 6.31 6.68
C LYS A 119 -6.18 6.80 7.08
N ALA A 120 -5.70 6.47 8.27
CA ALA A 120 -4.37 6.87 8.73
C ALA A 120 -3.25 6.32 7.84
N GLN A 121 -3.38 5.08 7.36
CA GLN A 121 -2.43 4.50 6.40
C GLN A 121 -2.41 5.27 5.07
N LEU A 122 -3.59 5.64 4.53
CA LEU A 122 -3.67 6.42 3.29
C LEU A 122 -3.19 7.87 3.46
N GLU A 123 -3.43 8.50 4.62
CA GLU A 123 -2.88 9.82 4.94
C GLU A 123 -1.36 9.79 5.03
N ALA A 124 -0.79 8.76 5.68
CA ALA A 124 0.65 8.55 5.74
C ALA A 124 1.24 8.30 4.35
N ALA A 125 0.56 7.54 3.49
CA ALA A 125 0.97 7.34 2.11
C ALA A 125 0.94 8.64 1.30
N ARG A 126 -0.13 9.44 1.44
CA ARG A 126 -0.27 10.75 0.76
C ARG A 126 0.78 11.76 1.21
N ALA A 127 1.16 11.75 2.49
CA ALA A 127 2.20 12.63 3.02
C ALA A 127 3.62 12.28 2.51
N ARG A 128 3.82 11.07 1.99
CA ARG A 128 5.08 10.58 1.44
C ARG A 128 5.23 10.81 -0.08
N LEU A 129 4.17 11.32 -0.75
CA LEU A 129 4.17 11.72 -2.16
C LEU A 129 4.38 13.23 -2.31
#